data_AF-A0A8T2MMC9-F1
#
_entry.id   AF-A0A8T2MMC9-F1
#
_cell.length_a   1.000
_cell.length_b   1.000
_cell.length_c   1.000
_cell.angle_alpha   90.00
_cell.angle_beta   90.00
_cell.angle_gamma   90.00
#
_symmetry.space_group_name_H-M   'P 1'
#
loop_
_entity.id
_entity.type
_entity.pdbx_description
1 polymer ?
#
loop_
_entity_poly.entity_id
_entity_poly.type
_entity_poly.pdbx_seq_one_letter_code
_entity_poly.pdbx_strand_id
1 'polypeptide(L)'
;MDDKYEDLGDFNPAIEEEGPTAPPPGWLENVTGYEEMHEDQDGTDKLYPPPPAYVPVPDNGRSSSVPNVRVPVVSEDVAREALLQFVGKKWTYSSKPAHNMIFKDLKPFTVYRARCSSCYGKGRKGKKRCITCSGTGKKRCWRCSGKGYKTCPSCQGHQNLMHFIQLSIKWKNEAFEFIPDRYPEFPVKKFKKVSGDQFFVDESILVYPIVGFPDQDICDMSRKMSEEHLVKFSSVSRILQQRQSIELVPLTHAFYTYNGKDFNYFIYGIENKVYSPKYPSSCSIL
;
A
#
# COMPACT_ATOMS: atom_id res chain seq x y z
N MET A 1 -24.07 -13.97 37.26
CA MET A 1 -23.40 -13.76 35.96
C MET A 1 -24.33 -12.85 35.21
N ASP A 2 -24.07 -11.56 35.27
CA ASP A 2 -24.81 -10.55 34.51
C ASP A 2 -23.80 -9.51 34.07
N ASP A 3 -23.54 -9.54 32.76
CA ASP A 3 -22.69 -8.61 32.03
C ASP A 3 -23.28 -7.21 32.05
N LYS A 4 -22.51 -6.22 32.52
CA LYS A 4 -22.79 -4.80 32.26
C LYS A 4 -21.70 -4.24 31.36
N TYR A 5 -22.09 -4.02 30.12
CA TYR A 5 -21.44 -3.17 29.14
C TYR A 5 -20.94 -1.86 29.80
N GLU A 6 -19.64 -1.59 29.68
CA GLU A 6 -19.08 -0.29 30.00
C GLU A 6 -19.48 0.72 28.91
N ASP A 7 -20.18 1.74 29.37
CA ASP A 7 -20.60 2.93 28.63
C ASP A 7 -19.36 3.77 28.27
N LEU A 8 -19.01 3.79 26.98
CA LEU A 8 -17.96 4.65 26.42
C LEU A 8 -18.46 6.09 26.47
N GLY A 9 -18.04 6.80 27.52
CA GLY A 9 -18.48 8.16 27.83
C GLY A 9 -18.24 9.19 26.73
N ASP A 10 -19.20 10.10 26.65
CA ASP A 10 -19.30 11.29 25.80
C ASP A 10 -18.01 12.14 25.73
N PHE A 11 -17.73 12.61 24.52
CA PHE A 11 -16.64 13.53 24.17
C PHE A 11 -16.87 14.92 24.80
N ASN A 12 -15.85 15.45 25.47
CA ASN A 12 -15.85 16.79 26.04
C ASN A 12 -15.36 17.82 24.99
N PRO A 13 -16.18 18.78 24.53
CA PRO A 13 -15.87 19.66 23.37
C PRO A 13 -14.94 20.84 23.69
N ALA A 14 -14.23 20.84 24.83
CA ALA A 14 -13.46 21.98 25.32
C ALA A 14 -11.93 21.78 25.31
N ILE A 15 -11.45 20.70 24.70
CA ILE A 15 -10.02 20.55 24.38
C ILE A 15 -9.89 20.99 22.92
N GLU A 16 -9.10 22.02 22.64
CA GLU A 16 -8.66 22.27 21.27
C GLU A 16 -7.85 21.04 20.84
N GLU A 17 -8.48 20.14 20.08
CA GLU A 17 -7.72 19.14 19.32
C GLU A 17 -6.88 19.93 18.32
N GLU A 18 -5.62 20.22 18.68
CA GLU A 18 -4.58 20.39 17.68
C GLU A 18 -4.53 19.08 16.89
N GLY A 19 -5.30 19.04 15.81
CA GLY A 19 -5.35 17.91 14.90
C GLY A 19 -3.94 17.58 14.42
N PRO A 20 -3.67 16.30 14.11
CA PRO A 20 -2.34 15.87 13.68
C PRO A 20 -1.89 16.72 12.49
N THR A 21 -0.83 17.51 12.70
CA THR A 21 -0.22 18.27 11.62
C THR A 21 0.56 17.29 10.76
N ALA A 22 0.22 17.20 9.47
CA ALA A 22 0.98 16.37 8.55
C ALA A 22 2.46 16.79 8.58
N PRO A 23 3.41 15.85 8.67
CA PRO A 23 4.82 16.20 8.62
C PRO A 23 5.12 16.88 7.28
N PRO A 24 6.07 17.84 7.24
CA PRO A 24 6.43 18.55 6.02
C PRO A 24 6.78 17.58 4.88
N PRO A 25 6.48 17.93 3.61
CA PRO A 25 6.90 17.14 2.47
C PRO A 25 8.41 16.86 2.52
N GLY A 26 8.80 15.57 2.53
CA GLY A 26 10.20 15.13 2.58
C GLY A 26 10.69 14.55 3.91
N TRP A 27 9.85 14.48 4.95
CA TRP A 27 10.22 13.92 6.28
C TRP A 27 10.12 12.39 6.41
N LEU A 28 9.60 11.70 5.40
CA LEU A 28 9.52 10.24 5.38
C LEU A 28 10.74 9.67 4.66
N GLU A 29 11.64 8.99 5.38
CA GLU A 29 12.68 8.15 4.74
C GLU A 29 12.04 7.01 3.93
N ASN A 30 12.74 6.48 2.94
CA ASN A 30 12.25 5.35 2.13
C ASN A 30 11.96 4.12 3.01
N VAL A 31 10.81 3.47 2.78
CA VAL A 31 10.41 2.26 3.49
C VAL A 31 11.22 1.07 2.96
N THR A 32 11.86 0.31 3.85
CA THR A 32 12.69 -0.86 3.51
C THR A 32 11.89 -1.90 2.71
N GLY A 33 12.35 -2.27 1.50
CA GLY A 33 11.57 -3.06 0.52
C GLY A 33 10.74 -2.26 -0.50
N TYR A 34 10.71 -0.93 -0.37
CA TYR A 34 10.26 0.06 -1.36
C TYR A 34 11.40 1.07 -1.67
N GLU A 35 12.64 0.70 -1.37
CA GLU A 35 13.82 1.59 -1.37
C GLU A 35 14.30 2.02 -2.75
N GLU A 36 13.83 1.36 -3.81
CA GLU A 36 14.20 1.70 -5.19
C GLU A 36 13.20 2.71 -5.79
N MET A 37 13.10 3.89 -5.20
CA MET A 37 12.66 5.08 -5.93
C MET A 37 13.87 5.95 -6.24
N HIS A 38 14.76 5.43 -7.08
CA HIS A 38 15.63 6.30 -7.85
C HIS A 38 14.83 6.80 -9.05
N GLU A 39 14.76 8.12 -9.19
CA GLU A 39 14.40 8.77 -10.45
C GLU A 39 15.44 8.38 -11.51
N ASP A 40 15.15 7.32 -12.26
CA ASP A 40 15.66 7.19 -13.62
C ASP A 40 14.64 6.46 -14.50
N GLN A 41 14.50 7.01 -15.70
CA GLN A 41 13.54 6.74 -16.76
C GLN A 41 13.49 5.28 -17.25
N ASP A 42 12.82 4.34 -16.56
CA ASP A 42 12.20 3.18 -17.23
C ASP A 42 11.15 2.48 -16.36
N GLY A 43 9.89 2.58 -16.78
CA GLY A 43 8.73 2.08 -16.05
C GLY A 43 8.55 0.57 -16.18
N THR A 44 9.14 -0.21 -15.25
CA THR A 44 8.84 -1.64 -15.12
C THR A 44 8.06 -1.94 -13.84
N ASP A 45 6.77 -2.22 -14.03
CA ASP A 45 5.78 -2.65 -13.05
C ASP A 45 6.17 -4.02 -12.43
N LYS A 46 6.84 -4.02 -11.26
CA LYS A 46 7.13 -5.25 -10.50
C LYS A 46 5.88 -5.69 -9.71
N LEU A 47 5.04 -6.51 -10.34
CA LEU A 47 3.92 -7.22 -9.73
C LEU A 47 4.41 -8.33 -8.79
N TYR A 48 4.03 -8.28 -7.51
CA TYR A 48 4.20 -9.40 -6.56
C TYR A 48 2.99 -10.34 -6.63
N PRO A 49 3.14 -11.61 -7.05
CA PRO A 49 2.00 -12.50 -7.26
C PRO A 49 1.52 -13.19 -5.95
N PRO A 50 0.22 -13.49 -5.83
CA PRO A 50 -0.33 -14.34 -4.77
C PRO A 50 0.09 -15.81 -4.94
N PRO A 51 0.00 -16.65 -3.88
CA PRO A 51 0.41 -18.04 -3.95
C PRO A 51 -0.42 -18.82 -4.99
N PRO A 52 0.16 -19.83 -5.67
CA PRO A 52 -0.45 -20.43 -6.84
C PRO A 52 -1.71 -21.24 -6.50
N ALA A 53 -2.75 -21.13 -7.35
CA ALA A 53 -3.92 -22.00 -7.30
C ALA A 53 -3.56 -23.44 -7.71
N TYR A 54 -4.20 -24.44 -7.10
CA TYR A 54 -4.02 -25.87 -7.42
C TYR A 54 -4.29 -26.16 -8.90
N VAL A 55 -3.37 -26.86 -9.58
CA VAL A 55 -3.49 -27.27 -10.98
C VAL A 55 -3.34 -28.80 -11.08
N PRO A 56 -4.33 -29.55 -11.58
CA PRO A 56 -4.18 -30.99 -11.80
C PRO A 56 -3.19 -31.25 -12.93
N VAL A 57 -2.28 -32.21 -12.70
CA VAL A 57 -1.23 -32.60 -13.65
C VAL A 57 -1.81 -33.55 -14.71
N PRO A 58 -1.65 -33.29 -16.02
CA PRO A 58 -2.06 -34.22 -17.06
C PRO A 58 -1.14 -35.45 -17.09
N ASP A 59 -1.74 -36.62 -17.35
CA ASP A 59 -1.05 -37.91 -17.46
C ASP A 59 0.09 -37.85 -18.50
N ASN A 60 1.31 -38.12 -18.05
CA ASN A 60 2.56 -37.82 -18.75
C ASN A 60 2.88 -38.83 -19.89
N GLY A 61 1.88 -39.56 -20.38
CA GLY A 61 2.06 -40.72 -21.27
C GLY A 61 1.94 -40.45 -22.77
N ARG A 62 1.47 -39.28 -23.22
CA ARG A 62 1.37 -38.99 -24.67
C ARG A 62 1.70 -37.54 -25.01
N SER A 63 3.00 -37.24 -25.04
CA SER A 63 3.49 -36.03 -25.71
C SER A 63 3.59 -36.30 -27.21
N SER A 64 2.78 -35.58 -28.01
CA SER A 64 3.08 -35.37 -29.44
C SER A 64 3.89 -34.08 -29.57
N SER A 65 5.08 -34.06 -28.94
CA SER A 65 5.97 -32.91 -28.99
C SER A 65 6.43 -32.65 -30.42
N VAL A 66 6.03 -31.50 -30.97
CA VAL A 66 6.59 -30.96 -32.21
C VAL A 66 8.00 -30.44 -31.88
N PRO A 67 9.04 -30.78 -32.66
CA PRO A 67 10.39 -30.29 -32.43
C PRO A 67 10.49 -28.77 -32.51
N ASN A 68 11.50 -28.20 -31.87
CA ASN A 68 11.75 -26.76 -31.79
C ASN A 68 11.86 -26.15 -33.20
N VAL A 69 10.84 -25.38 -33.60
CA VAL A 69 10.74 -24.79 -34.95
C VAL A 69 11.54 -23.49 -34.97
N ARG A 70 12.74 -23.51 -35.57
CA ARG A 70 13.44 -22.26 -35.92
C ARG A 70 12.74 -21.61 -37.11
N VAL A 71 12.23 -20.40 -36.91
CA VAL A 71 11.61 -19.61 -37.99
C VAL A 71 12.72 -19.13 -38.92
N PRO A 72 12.66 -19.39 -40.24
CA PRO A 72 13.67 -18.92 -41.17
C PRO A 72 13.71 -17.38 -41.15
N VAL A 73 14.87 -16.83 -40.79
CA VAL A 73 15.12 -15.39 -40.86
C VAL A 73 15.68 -15.09 -42.25
N VAL A 74 15.10 -14.12 -42.93
CA VAL A 74 15.56 -13.65 -44.24
C VAL A 74 16.58 -12.54 -44.00
N SER A 75 17.77 -12.65 -44.60
CA SER A 75 18.77 -11.57 -44.56
C SER A 75 18.34 -10.37 -45.40
N GLU A 76 18.91 -9.21 -45.12
CA GLU A 76 18.64 -7.99 -45.88
C GLU A 76 18.91 -8.16 -47.38
N ASP A 77 19.98 -8.86 -47.76
CA ASP A 77 20.33 -9.11 -49.15
C ASP A 77 19.25 -9.91 -49.87
N VAL A 78 18.77 -10.99 -49.24
CA VAL A 78 17.70 -11.83 -49.81
C VAL A 78 16.38 -11.05 -49.91
N ALA A 79 16.07 -10.22 -48.91
CA ALA A 79 14.89 -9.36 -48.96
C ALA A 79 14.97 -8.32 -50.08
N ARG A 80 16.16 -7.76 -50.31
CA ARG A 80 16.43 -6.77 -51.37
C ARG A 80 16.33 -7.39 -52.77
N GLU A 81 16.96 -8.54 -52.99
CA GLU A 81 16.88 -9.27 -54.25
C GLU A 81 15.45 -9.69 -54.58
N ALA A 82 14.69 -10.17 -53.59
CA ALA A 82 13.29 -10.54 -53.77
C ALA A 82 12.44 -9.33 -54.22
N LEU A 83 12.68 -8.15 -53.65
CA LEU A 83 11.99 -6.93 -54.06
C LEU A 83 12.39 -6.48 -55.47
N LEU A 84 13.67 -6.59 -55.83
CA LEU A 84 14.16 -6.30 -57.18
C LEU A 84 13.51 -7.21 -58.23
N GLN A 85 13.41 -8.52 -57.96
CA GLN A 85 12.71 -9.46 -58.84
C GLN A 85 11.23 -9.14 -58.99
N PHE A 86 10.57 -8.68 -57.92
CA PHE A 86 9.16 -8.30 -57.95
C PHE A 86 8.95 -7.04 -58.80
N VAL A 87 9.77 -6.02 -58.59
CA VAL A 87 9.71 -4.74 -59.32
C VAL A 87 10.04 -4.94 -60.80
N GLY A 88 11.02 -5.78 -61.13
CA GLY A 88 11.36 -6.09 -62.52
C GLY A 88 10.22 -6.72 -63.33
N LYS A 89 9.22 -7.33 -62.68
CA LYS A 89 8.01 -7.86 -63.33
C LYS A 89 6.89 -6.83 -63.50
N LYS A 90 7.10 -5.60 -63.05
CA LYS A 90 6.11 -4.50 -63.04
C LYS A 90 6.69 -3.29 -63.75
N TRP A 91 6.34 -3.12 -65.03
CA TRP A 91 6.88 -2.07 -65.91
C TRP A 91 6.68 -0.63 -65.38
N THR A 92 5.70 -0.40 -64.52
CA THR A 92 5.40 0.91 -63.92
C THR A 92 6.29 1.23 -62.72
N TYR A 93 7.08 0.29 -62.21
CA TYR A 93 7.84 0.45 -60.98
C TYR A 93 9.33 0.66 -61.27
N SER A 94 9.91 1.72 -60.68
CA SER A 94 11.36 1.96 -60.72
C SER A 94 12.09 1.01 -59.79
N SER A 95 13.23 0.48 -60.22
CA SER A 95 14.10 -0.38 -59.39
C SER A 95 14.96 0.40 -58.38
N LYS A 96 15.09 1.73 -58.53
CA LYS A 96 15.94 2.57 -57.67
C LYS A 96 15.64 2.44 -56.17
N PRO A 97 14.37 2.45 -55.71
CA PRO A 97 14.05 2.27 -54.29
C PRO A 97 14.47 0.90 -53.76
N ALA A 98 14.30 -0.16 -54.55
CA ALA A 98 14.70 -1.50 -54.17
C ALA A 98 16.23 -1.65 -54.06
N HIS A 99 17.00 -0.96 -54.92
CA HIS A 99 18.47 -0.94 -54.81
C HIS A 99 18.95 -0.17 -53.58
N ASN A 100 18.40 1.02 -53.33
CA ASN A 100 18.99 1.99 -52.40
C ASN A 100 18.29 2.08 -51.03
N MET A 101 17.31 1.22 -50.74
CA MET A 101 16.61 1.24 -49.44
C MET A 101 17.53 0.81 -48.28
N ILE A 102 17.25 1.32 -47.08
CA ILE A 102 17.85 0.88 -45.82
C ILE A 102 16.76 0.17 -45.01
N PHE A 103 17.03 -1.05 -44.56
CA PHE A 103 16.09 -1.77 -43.70
C PHE A 103 16.14 -1.16 -42.29
N LYS A 104 14.96 -0.82 -41.74
CA LYS A 104 14.86 -0.41 -40.34
C LYS A 104 14.70 -1.61 -39.40
N ASP A 105 13.97 -2.62 -39.87
CA ASP A 105 13.65 -3.83 -39.11
C ASP A 105 13.17 -4.92 -40.08
N LEU A 106 13.51 -6.17 -39.80
CA LEU A 106 13.06 -7.35 -40.52
C LEU A 106 12.41 -8.31 -39.52
N LYS A 107 11.10 -8.17 -39.33
CA LYS A 107 10.32 -9.02 -38.42
C LYS A 107 9.85 -10.30 -39.13
N PRO A 108 10.39 -11.49 -38.81
CA PRO A 108 9.88 -12.74 -39.36
C PRO A 108 8.53 -13.06 -38.70
N PHE A 109 7.51 -13.34 -39.52
CA PHE A 109 6.21 -13.82 -39.04
C PHE A 109 5.99 -15.26 -39.48
N THR A 110 5.81 -16.17 -38.52
CA THR A 110 5.45 -17.55 -38.82
C THR A 110 3.97 -17.66 -39.10
N VAL A 111 3.61 -18.00 -40.33
CA VAL A 111 2.22 -18.27 -40.70
C VAL A 111 2.05 -19.77 -40.91
N TYR A 112 1.35 -20.43 -39.99
CA TYR A 112 1.00 -21.83 -40.13
C TYR A 112 -0.13 -21.99 -41.16
N ARG A 113 0.11 -22.79 -42.20
CA ARG A 113 -0.87 -23.05 -43.26
C ARG A 113 -1.49 -24.44 -43.06
N ALA A 114 -2.66 -24.47 -42.43
CA ALA A 114 -3.43 -25.71 -42.33
C ALA A 114 -4.11 -26.03 -43.66
N ARG A 115 -3.72 -27.17 -44.26
CA ARG A 115 -4.37 -27.70 -45.47
C ARG A 115 -5.84 -28.01 -45.15
N CYS A 116 -6.72 -27.70 -46.09
CA CYS A 116 -8.12 -28.12 -45.99
C CYS A 116 -8.18 -29.65 -45.97
N SER A 117 -8.68 -30.23 -44.89
CA SER A 117 -8.80 -31.69 -44.72
C SER A 117 -9.68 -32.33 -45.80
N SER A 118 -10.67 -31.59 -46.32
CA SER A 118 -11.60 -32.12 -47.31
C SER A 118 -11.00 -32.18 -48.73
N CYS A 119 -10.09 -31.28 -49.11
CA CYS A 119 -9.49 -31.28 -50.45
C CYS A 119 -7.96 -31.44 -50.44
N TYR A 120 -7.38 -31.72 -49.27
CA TYR A 120 -5.93 -31.88 -49.05
C TYR A 120 -5.08 -30.72 -49.60
N GLY A 121 -5.62 -29.49 -49.59
CA GLY A 121 -4.93 -28.32 -50.13
C GLY A 121 -5.26 -27.98 -51.58
N LYS A 122 -5.96 -28.84 -52.33
CA LYS A 122 -6.22 -28.65 -53.77
C LYS A 122 -7.29 -27.59 -54.08
N GLY A 123 -8.08 -27.16 -53.10
CA GLY A 123 -9.19 -26.22 -53.28
C GLY A 123 -10.39 -26.78 -54.07
N ARG A 124 -10.29 -27.99 -54.61
CA ARG A 124 -11.32 -28.66 -55.41
C ARG A 124 -11.44 -30.14 -55.03
N LYS A 125 -12.64 -30.71 -55.21
CA LYS A 125 -12.89 -32.15 -55.22
C LYS A 125 -13.37 -32.52 -56.63
N GLY A 126 -12.50 -33.12 -57.43
CA GLY A 126 -12.76 -33.29 -58.87
C GLY A 126 -12.91 -31.94 -59.58
N LYS A 127 -13.94 -31.78 -60.41
CA LYS A 127 -14.26 -30.52 -61.10
C LYS A 127 -15.00 -29.49 -60.22
N LYS A 128 -15.49 -29.88 -59.02
CA LYS A 128 -16.27 -28.99 -58.15
C LYS A 128 -15.41 -28.24 -57.15
N ARG A 129 -15.73 -26.96 -56.92
CA ARG A 129 -15.08 -26.10 -55.90
C ARG A 129 -15.30 -26.72 -54.51
N CYS A 130 -14.24 -26.83 -53.70
CA CYS A 130 -14.38 -27.35 -52.36
C CYS A 130 -15.15 -26.35 -51.48
N ILE A 131 -16.30 -26.77 -50.97
CA ILE A 131 -17.19 -25.94 -50.13
C ILE A 131 -16.51 -25.58 -48.82
N THR A 132 -15.86 -26.55 -48.17
CA THR A 132 -15.22 -26.41 -46.85
C THR A 132 -14.12 -25.34 -46.78
N CYS A 133 -13.45 -25.06 -47.91
CA CYS A 133 -12.45 -23.99 -47.99
C CYS A 133 -12.81 -22.92 -49.01
N SER A 134 -14.02 -22.97 -49.57
CA SER A 134 -14.50 -22.08 -50.63
C SER A 134 -13.53 -21.95 -51.82
N GLY A 135 -12.80 -23.01 -52.16
CA GLY A 135 -11.80 -22.98 -53.24
C GLY A 135 -10.37 -22.60 -52.84
N THR A 136 -10.14 -22.12 -51.62
CA THR A 136 -8.83 -21.60 -51.20
C THR A 136 -7.79 -22.68 -50.88
N GLY A 137 -8.24 -23.93 -50.67
CA GLY A 137 -7.40 -25.04 -50.23
C GLY A 137 -6.96 -24.96 -48.77
N LYS A 138 -7.36 -23.93 -48.01
CA LYS A 138 -6.87 -23.65 -46.66
C LYS A 138 -8.01 -23.56 -45.66
N LYS A 139 -7.79 -23.98 -44.41
CA LYS A 139 -8.73 -23.70 -43.31
C LYS A 139 -8.48 -22.28 -42.79
N ARG A 140 -9.54 -21.47 -42.68
CA ARG A 140 -9.46 -20.16 -42.00
C ARG A 140 -9.39 -20.41 -40.50
N CYS A 141 -8.42 -19.80 -39.83
CA CYS A 141 -8.37 -19.83 -38.37
C CYS A 141 -9.65 -19.17 -37.82
N TRP A 142 -10.42 -19.88 -36.99
CA TRP A 142 -11.64 -19.34 -36.39
C TRP A 142 -11.34 -18.17 -35.45
N ARG A 143 -10.20 -18.25 -34.74
CA ARG A 143 -9.77 -17.23 -33.80
C ARG A 143 -9.42 -15.94 -34.55
N CYS A 144 -8.38 -15.88 -35.39
CA CYS A 144 -8.00 -14.63 -36.07
C CYS A 144 -8.71 -14.35 -37.40
N SER A 145 -9.64 -15.22 -37.84
CA SER A 145 -10.30 -15.16 -39.15
C SER A 145 -9.32 -15.11 -40.34
N GLY A 146 -8.10 -15.61 -40.16
CA GLY A 146 -7.04 -15.59 -41.16
C GLY A 146 -6.19 -14.31 -41.18
N LYS A 147 -6.42 -13.35 -40.27
CA LYS A 147 -5.62 -12.12 -40.17
C LYS A 147 -4.23 -12.33 -39.58
N GLY A 148 -4.00 -13.42 -38.86
CA GLY A 148 -2.73 -13.72 -38.19
C GLY A 148 -2.53 -13.05 -36.84
N TYR A 149 -3.35 -12.06 -36.49
CA TYR A 149 -3.36 -11.38 -35.20
C TYR A 149 -4.79 -11.09 -34.71
N LYS A 150 -4.92 -10.72 -33.43
CA LYS A 150 -6.14 -10.21 -32.81
C LYS A 150 -5.83 -8.90 -32.11
N THR A 151 -6.67 -7.89 -32.33
CA THR A 151 -6.56 -6.62 -31.61
C THR A 151 -6.88 -6.84 -30.14
N CYS A 152 -6.03 -6.35 -29.24
CA CYS A 152 -6.29 -6.36 -27.81
C CYS A 152 -7.56 -5.54 -27.53
N PRO A 153 -8.58 -6.07 -26.86
CA PRO A 153 -9.81 -5.33 -26.58
C PRO A 153 -9.59 -4.16 -25.61
N SER A 154 -8.64 -4.29 -24.69
CA SER A 154 -8.37 -3.30 -23.64
C SER A 154 -7.70 -2.05 -24.20
N CYS A 155 -6.63 -2.20 -24.98
CA CYS A 155 -5.91 -1.06 -25.56
C CYS A 155 -6.31 -0.79 -27.02
N GLN A 156 -7.26 -1.55 -27.59
CA GLN A 156 -7.67 -1.48 -29.00
C GLN A 156 -6.50 -1.55 -30.01
N GLY A 157 -5.38 -2.16 -29.61
CA GLY A 157 -4.18 -2.25 -30.44
C GLY A 157 -3.23 -1.05 -30.34
N HIS A 158 -3.54 -0.04 -29.51
CA HIS A 158 -2.68 1.11 -29.25
C HIS A 158 -1.48 0.80 -28.33
N GLN A 159 -1.48 -0.37 -27.69
CA GLN A 159 -0.39 -0.85 -26.81
C GLN A 159 -0.13 -0.02 -25.54
N ASN A 160 -0.85 1.08 -25.35
CA ASN A 160 -0.75 1.95 -24.17
C ASN A 160 -1.99 1.75 -23.29
N LEU A 161 -1.77 1.38 -22.02
CA LEU A 161 -2.80 1.30 -20.98
C LEU A 161 -2.38 2.19 -19.82
N MET A 162 -3.32 2.98 -19.30
CA MET A 162 -3.08 3.82 -18.14
C MET A 162 -3.45 3.03 -16.89
N HIS A 163 -2.47 2.84 -16.01
CA HIS A 163 -2.64 2.25 -14.68
C HIS A 163 -2.20 3.28 -13.63
N PHE A 164 -2.78 3.21 -12.44
CA PHE A 164 -2.32 3.98 -11.29
C PHE A 164 -2.39 3.12 -10.04
N ILE A 165 -1.49 3.40 -9.10
CA ILE A 165 -1.52 2.85 -7.75
C ILE A 165 -2.07 3.97 -6.84
N GLN A 166 -3.17 3.72 -6.15
CA GLN A 166 -3.73 4.66 -5.19
C GLN A 166 -3.23 4.32 -3.79
N LEU A 167 -2.37 5.18 -3.24
CA LEU A 167 -1.96 5.10 -1.83
C LEU A 167 -2.91 5.94 -0.97
N SER A 168 -3.48 5.35 0.08
CA SER A 168 -4.29 6.06 1.08
C SER A 168 -3.53 6.13 2.40
N ILE A 169 -3.02 7.31 2.75
CA ILE A 169 -2.27 7.53 3.99
C ILE A 169 -3.24 8.03 5.07
N LYS A 170 -3.22 7.38 6.23
CA LYS A 170 -3.96 7.82 7.43
C LYS A 170 -2.97 8.20 8.51
N TRP A 171 -3.10 9.41 9.03
CA TRP A 171 -2.30 9.92 10.13
C TRP A 171 -3.10 9.79 11.42
N LYS A 172 -2.48 9.27 12.47
CA LYS A 172 -3.12 9.09 13.78
C LYS A 172 -2.08 9.30 14.89
N ASN A 173 -2.46 10.08 15.90
CA ASN A 173 -1.67 10.22 17.12
C ASN A 173 -2.19 9.23 18.16
N GLU A 174 -1.28 8.43 18.72
CA GLU A 174 -1.57 7.50 19.80
C GLU A 174 -1.06 8.13 21.10
N ALA A 175 -1.98 8.52 21.98
CA ALA A 175 -1.67 9.18 23.25
C ALA A 175 -1.87 8.20 24.41
N PHE A 176 -1.02 8.34 25.43
CA PHE A 176 -1.11 7.58 26.67
C PHE A 176 -0.76 8.49 27.85
N GLU A 177 -1.52 8.35 28.93
CA GLU A 177 -1.34 9.11 30.16
C GLU A 177 -1.16 8.14 31.33
N PHE A 178 -0.21 8.45 32.21
CA PHE A 178 0.01 7.72 33.44
C PHE A 178 0.17 8.69 34.60
N ILE A 179 -0.57 8.42 35.67
CA ILE A 179 -0.50 9.18 36.92
C ILE A 179 -0.29 8.14 38.02
N PRO A 180 0.86 8.15 38.73
CA PRO A 180 1.08 7.28 39.87
C PRO A 180 0.01 7.50 40.95
N ASP A 181 -0.69 6.44 41.36
CA ASP A 181 -1.70 6.53 42.43
C ASP A 181 -1.04 6.53 43.80
N ARG A 182 -0.57 7.72 44.23
CA ARG A 182 0.19 7.90 45.47
C ARG A 182 -0.68 8.21 46.69
N TYR A 183 -1.92 8.68 46.47
CA TYR A 183 -2.81 9.13 47.54
C TYR A 183 -4.20 8.51 47.36
N PRO A 184 -4.48 7.34 47.97
CA PRO A 184 -5.75 6.63 47.81
C PRO A 184 -6.98 7.43 48.21
N GLU A 185 -6.83 8.41 49.11
CA GLU A 185 -7.91 9.31 49.54
C GLU A 185 -8.27 10.38 48.48
N PHE A 186 -7.41 10.59 47.48
CA PHE A 186 -7.60 11.57 46.42
C PHE A 186 -8.03 10.89 45.10
N PRO A 187 -9.16 11.29 44.49
CA PRO A 187 -9.58 10.71 43.22
C PRO A 187 -8.70 11.14 42.04
N VAL A 188 -7.85 10.25 41.52
CA VAL A 188 -6.89 10.50 40.41
C VAL A 188 -7.56 11.13 39.17
N LYS A 189 -8.81 10.79 38.86
CA LYS A 189 -9.58 11.39 37.73
C LYS A 189 -9.73 12.91 37.82
N LYS A 190 -9.52 13.51 39.00
CA LYS A 190 -9.55 14.98 39.20
C LYS A 190 -8.38 15.66 38.50
N PHE A 191 -7.25 14.97 38.31
CA PHE A 191 -6.08 15.53 37.63
C PHE A 191 -6.35 15.84 36.16
N LYS A 192 -7.25 15.12 35.49
CA LYS A 192 -7.65 15.41 34.09
C LYS A 192 -8.27 16.80 33.87
N LYS A 193 -8.61 17.52 34.94
CA LYS A 193 -9.27 18.83 34.89
C LYS A 193 -8.37 19.97 35.35
N VAL A 194 -7.10 19.71 35.63
CA VAL A 194 -6.15 20.73 36.08
C VAL A 194 -4.86 20.60 35.29
N SER A 195 -4.08 21.66 35.30
CA SER A 195 -2.74 21.68 34.73
C SER A 195 -1.67 21.64 35.82
N GLY A 196 -0.49 21.22 35.41
CA GLY A 196 0.77 21.24 36.14
C GLY A 196 1.85 21.99 35.37
N ASP A 197 3.04 22.01 35.94
CA ASP A 197 4.22 22.58 35.27
C ASP A 197 4.85 21.53 34.37
N GLN A 198 5.04 21.86 33.09
CA GLN A 198 5.75 20.99 32.16
C GLN A 198 7.23 20.95 32.54
N PHE A 199 7.63 19.86 33.21
CA PHE A 199 8.95 19.70 33.77
C PHE A 199 9.94 19.12 32.76
N PHE A 200 9.47 18.23 31.90
CA PHE A 200 10.30 17.56 30.90
C PHE A 200 9.52 17.34 29.62
N VAL A 201 10.19 17.52 28.48
CA VAL A 201 9.70 17.15 27.14
C VAL A 201 10.85 16.57 26.37
N ASP A 202 10.60 15.45 25.71
CA ASP A 202 11.52 14.81 24.79
C ASP A 202 10.75 14.38 23.53
N GLU A 203 11.32 14.70 22.37
CA GLU A 203 10.74 14.47 21.05
C GLU A 203 11.80 13.84 20.14
N SER A 204 11.45 12.70 19.54
CA SER A 204 12.33 11.95 18.64
C SER A 204 11.49 11.06 17.71
N ILE A 205 12.08 10.49 16.66
CA ILE A 205 11.42 9.44 15.85
C ILE A 205 11.01 8.26 16.75
N LEU A 206 11.94 7.87 17.62
CA LEU A 206 11.72 6.95 18.73
C LEU A 206 12.34 7.58 19.97
N VAL A 207 11.56 7.75 21.02
CA VAL A 207 12.06 8.28 22.30
C VAL A 207 12.71 7.16 23.10
N TYR A 208 13.76 7.50 23.85
CA TYR A 208 14.39 6.55 24.76
C TYR A 208 13.67 6.52 26.11
N PRO A 209 13.67 5.38 26.83
CA PRO A 209 13.16 5.35 28.19
C PRO A 209 13.82 6.39 29.08
N ILE A 210 13.02 7.08 29.89
CA ILE A 210 13.52 8.03 30.90
C ILE A 210 14.35 7.25 31.94
N VAL A 211 15.57 7.72 32.19
CA VAL A 211 16.49 7.16 33.17
C VAL A 211 17.00 8.23 34.13
N GLY A 212 17.19 7.87 35.39
CA GLY A 212 17.71 8.78 36.42
C GLY A 212 16.70 9.79 36.96
N PHE A 213 15.43 9.71 36.57
CA PHE A 213 14.38 10.50 37.22
C PHE A 213 14.16 9.98 38.65
N PRO A 214 13.92 10.86 39.65
CA PRO A 214 13.78 10.44 41.05
C PRO A 214 12.61 9.46 41.27
N ASP A 215 11.55 9.58 40.48
CA ASP A 215 10.42 8.67 40.51
C ASP A 215 10.65 7.46 39.61
N GLN A 216 10.81 6.28 40.22
CA GLN A 216 11.01 5.02 39.49
C GLN A 216 9.75 4.56 38.75
N ASP A 217 8.55 4.86 39.25
CA ASP A 217 7.30 4.48 38.57
C ASP A 217 7.21 5.18 37.20
N ILE A 218 7.70 6.43 37.12
CA ILE A 218 7.78 7.18 35.87
C ILE A 218 8.84 6.58 34.92
N CYS A 219 10.00 6.19 35.44
CA CYS A 219 11.04 5.53 34.63
C CYS A 219 10.54 4.20 34.06
N ASP A 220 9.93 3.37 34.90
CA ASP A 220 9.38 2.07 34.52
C ASP A 220 8.22 2.21 33.54
N MET A 221 7.35 3.20 33.76
CA MET A 221 6.24 3.46 32.84
C MET A 221 6.73 3.96 31.49
N SER A 222 7.72 4.88 31.45
CA SER A 222 8.33 5.35 30.21
C SER A 222 8.93 4.18 29.42
N ARG A 223 9.68 3.29 30.08
CA ARG A 223 10.23 2.07 29.47
C ARG A 223 9.12 1.19 28.88
N LYS A 224 8.17 0.78 29.70
CA LYS A 224 7.07 -0.08 29.28
C LYS A 224 6.27 0.52 28.13
N MET A 225 5.95 1.82 28.19
CA MET A 225 5.18 2.49 27.14
C MET A 225 5.95 2.55 25.82
N SER A 226 7.26 2.88 25.88
CA SER A 226 8.10 2.91 24.67
C SER A 226 8.20 1.54 23.99
N GLU A 227 8.33 0.46 24.77
CA GLU A 227 8.37 -0.93 24.29
C GLU A 227 7.02 -1.38 23.73
N GLU A 228 5.92 -1.12 24.45
CA GLU A 228 4.56 -1.45 23.98
C GLU A 228 4.22 -0.73 22.67
N HIS A 229 4.58 0.55 22.55
CA HIS A 229 4.37 1.33 21.33
C HIS A 229 5.16 0.74 20.16
N LEU A 230 6.42 0.37 20.37
CA LEU A 230 7.25 -0.27 19.35
C LEU A 230 6.65 -1.62 18.91
N VAL A 231 6.28 -2.48 19.85
CA VAL A 231 5.74 -3.82 19.56
C VAL A 231 4.38 -3.74 18.85
N LYS A 232 3.50 -2.86 19.32
CA LYS A 232 2.13 -2.76 18.81
C LYS A 232 2.08 -2.18 17.40
N PHE A 233 2.94 -1.23 17.07
CA PHE A 233 2.82 -0.47 15.83
C PHE A 233 3.82 -0.87 14.74
N SER A 234 5.01 -1.38 15.08
CA SER A 234 6.05 -1.72 14.09
C SER A 234 5.61 -2.66 12.95
N SER A 235 4.59 -3.48 13.15
CA SER A 235 4.08 -4.42 12.13
C SER A 235 2.89 -3.92 11.31
N VAL A 236 2.22 -2.85 11.73
CA VAL A 236 0.95 -2.38 11.15
C VAL A 236 0.95 -0.92 10.73
N SER A 237 1.84 -0.10 11.29
CA SER A 237 1.98 1.31 10.96
C SER A 237 3.43 1.76 11.09
N ARG A 238 3.73 2.90 10.47
CA ARG A 238 5.03 3.54 10.63
C ARG A 238 4.94 4.57 11.75
N ILE A 239 5.83 4.45 12.73
CA ILE A 239 6.02 5.49 13.76
C ILE A 239 6.88 6.58 13.14
N LEU A 240 6.37 7.80 13.14
CA LEU A 240 7.04 8.95 12.51
C LEU A 240 7.68 9.86 13.52
N GLN A 241 7.02 10.00 14.67
CA GLN A 241 7.49 10.77 15.78
C GLN A 241 6.84 10.24 17.05
N GLN A 242 7.59 10.36 18.14
CA GLN A 242 7.15 10.11 19.49
C GLN A 242 7.52 11.32 20.33
N ARG A 243 6.63 11.62 21.27
CA ARG A 243 6.85 12.62 22.30
C ARG A 243 6.52 12.01 23.64
N GLN A 244 7.39 12.24 24.61
CA GLN A 244 7.10 11.98 26.00
C GLN A 244 7.28 13.27 26.79
N SER A 245 6.40 13.50 27.75
CA SER A 245 6.45 14.68 28.61
C SER A 245 6.14 14.29 30.04
N ILE A 246 6.81 14.95 30.99
CA ILE A 246 6.49 14.86 32.41
C ILE A 246 5.90 16.20 32.83
N GLU A 247 4.69 16.15 33.37
CA GLU A 247 3.99 17.29 33.94
C GLU A 247 3.90 17.12 35.46
N LEU A 248 4.38 18.12 36.21
CA LEU A 248 4.33 18.15 37.66
C LEU A 248 3.06 18.86 38.10
N VAL A 249 2.04 18.06 38.46
CA VAL A 249 0.79 18.60 38.99
C VAL A 249 0.88 18.69 40.51
N PRO A 250 0.84 19.90 41.11
CA PRO A 250 0.94 20.04 42.55
C PRO A 250 -0.31 19.46 43.24
N LEU A 251 -0.09 18.76 44.35
CA LEU A 251 -1.14 18.26 45.26
C LEU A 251 -0.72 18.56 46.70
N THR A 252 -1.58 19.28 47.42
CA THR A 252 -1.39 19.62 48.83
C THR A 252 -2.55 19.07 49.64
N HIS A 253 -2.27 18.26 50.67
CA HIS A 253 -3.26 17.79 51.64
C HIS A 253 -3.25 18.73 52.85
N ALA A 254 -4.33 19.48 53.02
CA ALA A 254 -4.49 20.44 54.09
C ALA A 254 -5.37 19.86 55.20
N PHE A 255 -4.90 19.98 56.44
CA PHE A 255 -5.60 19.56 57.66
C PHE A 255 -5.97 20.80 58.47
N TYR A 256 -7.18 20.83 59.02
CA TYR A 256 -7.65 21.96 59.81
C TYR A 256 -8.67 21.51 60.86
N THR A 257 -8.78 22.26 61.94
CA THR A 257 -9.74 22.02 63.03
C THR A 257 -10.80 23.12 63.01
N TYR A 258 -12.08 22.73 63.12
CA TYR A 258 -13.21 23.65 63.23
C TYR A 258 -14.22 23.13 64.24
N ASN A 259 -14.65 23.98 65.19
CA ASN A 259 -15.55 23.60 66.29
C ASN A 259 -15.12 22.32 67.05
N GLY A 260 -13.81 22.18 67.29
CA GLY A 260 -13.23 21.02 67.98
C GLY A 260 -13.26 19.70 67.19
N LYS A 261 -13.61 19.75 65.90
CA LYS A 261 -13.56 18.59 64.99
C LYS A 261 -12.48 18.81 63.93
N ASP A 262 -11.77 17.76 63.60
CA ASP A 262 -10.74 17.78 62.56
C ASP A 262 -11.33 17.46 61.20
N PHE A 263 -10.85 18.19 60.19
CA PHE A 263 -11.25 18.10 58.81
C PHE A 263 -10.01 18.15 57.92
N ASN A 264 -10.19 17.76 56.66
CA ASN A 264 -9.16 17.88 55.65
C ASN A 264 -9.76 18.20 54.28
N TYR A 265 -8.92 18.75 53.42
CA TYR A 265 -9.21 18.97 52.02
C TYR A 265 -7.91 18.91 51.21
N PHE A 266 -8.05 18.76 49.91
CA PHE A 266 -6.94 18.75 48.96
C PHE A 266 -6.99 20.01 48.11
N ILE A 267 -5.81 20.60 47.87
CA ILE A 267 -5.59 21.63 46.85
C ILE A 267 -4.78 20.97 45.75
N TYR A 268 -5.21 21.09 44.49
CA TYR A 268 -4.58 20.41 43.36
C TYR A 268 -4.58 21.27 42.11
N GLY A 269 -3.55 21.08 41.28
CA GLY A 269 -3.33 21.86 40.07
C GLY A 269 -2.75 23.24 40.35
N ILE A 270 -2.14 23.83 39.33
CA ILE A 270 -1.63 25.22 39.40
C ILE A 270 -2.77 26.23 39.60
N GLU A 271 -3.99 25.86 39.23
CA GLU A 271 -5.20 26.66 39.43
C GLU A 271 -5.72 26.59 40.87
N ASN A 272 -5.07 25.83 41.75
CA ASN A 272 -5.45 25.65 43.16
C ASN A 272 -6.89 25.17 43.35
N LYS A 273 -7.34 24.18 42.55
CA LYS A 273 -8.67 23.60 42.72
C LYS A 273 -8.77 22.86 44.04
N VAL A 274 -9.97 22.86 44.63
CA VAL A 274 -10.22 22.27 45.95
C VAL A 274 -11.06 21.00 45.83
N TYR A 275 -10.68 19.96 46.56
CA TYR A 275 -11.48 18.77 46.80
C TYR A 275 -11.61 18.51 48.29
N SER A 276 -12.83 18.62 48.82
CA SER A 276 -13.14 18.35 50.22
C SER A 276 -14.07 17.14 50.30
N PRO A 277 -13.64 15.98 50.83
CA PRO A 277 -14.52 14.83 50.99
C PRO A 277 -15.61 15.10 52.05
N LYS A 278 -15.29 15.90 53.07
CA LYS A 278 -16.23 16.37 54.10
C LYS A 278 -16.00 17.86 54.33
N TYR A 279 -17.08 18.63 54.48
CA TYR A 279 -17.01 20.07 54.76
C TYR A 279 -17.84 20.39 56.03
N PRO A 280 -17.42 21.36 56.88
CA PRO A 280 -17.96 21.49 58.24
C PRO A 280 -19.38 22.03 58.31
N SER A 281 -19.80 22.78 57.30
CA SER A 281 -21.15 23.37 57.22
C SER A 281 -21.56 23.55 55.76
N SER A 282 -22.66 22.93 55.35
CA SER A 282 -23.29 23.20 54.05
C SER A 282 -24.46 24.17 54.24
N CYS A 283 -24.38 25.38 53.69
CA CYS A 283 -25.57 26.21 53.52
C CYS A 283 -26.39 25.65 52.36
N SER A 284 -27.57 25.11 52.65
CA SER A 284 -28.59 24.84 51.65
C SER A 284 -29.31 26.16 51.34
N ILE A 285 -29.22 26.62 50.09
CA ILE A 285 -30.12 27.64 49.56
C ILE A 285 -31.50 26.99 49.49
N LEU A 286 -32.45 27.49 50.28
CA LEU A 286 -33.87 27.15 50.23
C LEU A 286 -34.52 27.75 48.97
#